data_AF-A0A4V1LPC7-F1
#
_entry.id   AF-A0A4V1LPC7-F1
#
_cell.length_a   1.000
_cell.length_b   1.000
_cell.length_c   1.000
_cell.angle_alpha   90.00
_cell.angle_beta   90.00
_cell.angle_gamma   90.00
#
_symmetry.space_group_name_H-M   'P 1'
#
loop_
_entity.id
_entity.type
_entity.pdbx_description
1 polymer ?
#
loop_
_entity_poly.entity_id
_entity_poly.type
_entity_poly.pdbx_seq_one_letter_code
_entity_poly.pdbx_strand_id
1 'polypeptide(L)'
;MFNKEGIPFFVITIPFLSIFFIALFSFSFYLKTVDASFEEELKSYKILYMQTHPNANFDPIEKNKRAIHAQSIETFQTFMVTLTTVTLIFMFLFTILMMSIINDIVKKYVKQVQNKEEKLQNLNKNLVYKVQQGIEEGKKKDKAILMQAKHARMGSMISIIAHQWRQPLTELSGILMELETATRFNKVNKEHILNSVEKSDQMIAFMSNTIDDFRNFYKPDKKKEYFNLKQACESAISLITATLIENEIELKVEVHQNRDVFGYPREFSQVILNLISNAKDILIEKQTPHPFIELSISTKGLNSIICVKDNAGGIQPEFLELVFDPYFSTKDTSKGTGLGLYISKLIIERNMGGELSVYNDHEGAVFKIVLAG
;
A
#
# COMPACT_ATOMS: atom_id res chain seq x y z
N MET A 1 1.18 -8.39 43.19
CA MET A 1 -0.15 -8.44 42.56
C MET A 1 -1.15 -7.78 43.51
N PHE A 2 -1.20 -6.44 43.52
CA PHE A 2 -2.24 -5.71 44.23
C PHE A 2 -3.35 -5.45 43.22
N ASN A 3 -4.54 -6.00 43.44
CA ASN A 3 -5.72 -5.66 42.64
C ASN A 3 -5.91 -4.14 42.67
N LYS A 4 -6.41 -3.56 41.57
CA LYS A 4 -6.71 -2.10 41.45
C LYS A 4 -7.63 -1.57 42.57
N GLU A 5 -8.32 -2.47 43.28
CA GLU A 5 -9.15 -2.18 44.46
C GLU A 5 -8.36 -1.93 45.75
N GLY A 6 -7.07 -2.31 45.82
CA GLY A 6 -6.22 -2.11 47.00
C GLY A 6 -5.53 -0.75 47.07
N ILE A 7 -5.45 -0.01 45.97
CA ILE A 7 -4.75 1.28 45.91
C ILE A 7 -5.38 2.33 46.86
N PRO A 8 -6.72 2.46 46.94
CA PRO A 8 -7.35 3.36 47.90
C PRO A 8 -7.10 2.95 49.35
N PHE A 9 -7.10 1.64 49.62
CA PHE A 9 -6.82 1.11 50.96
C PHE A 9 -5.40 1.50 51.39
N PHE A 10 -4.39 1.21 50.58
CA PHE A 10 -3.00 1.50 50.95
C PHE A 10 -2.69 3.00 51.03
N VAL A 11 -3.25 3.83 50.14
CA VAL A 11 -2.95 5.28 50.10
C VAL A 11 -3.67 6.03 51.22
N ILE A 12 -4.87 5.58 51.62
CA ILE A 12 -5.67 6.29 52.62
C ILE A 12 -5.44 5.68 54.00
N THR A 13 -5.57 4.36 54.17
CA THR A 13 -5.57 3.75 55.50
C THR A 13 -4.20 3.72 56.17
N ILE A 14 -3.11 3.54 55.43
CA ILE A 14 -1.75 3.41 56.00
C ILE A 14 -1.25 4.71 56.65
N PRO A 15 -1.35 5.89 55.99
CA PRO A 15 -0.98 7.15 56.65
C PRO A 15 -1.76 7.39 57.94
N PHE A 16 -3.06 7.09 57.95
CA PHE A 16 -3.88 7.26 59.14
C PHE A 16 -3.54 6.25 60.25
N LEU A 17 -3.29 4.99 59.90
CA LEU A 17 -2.85 3.98 60.86
C LEU A 17 -1.49 4.36 61.49
N SER A 18 -0.61 4.97 60.69
CA SER A 18 0.69 5.48 61.16
C SER A 18 0.51 6.61 62.18
N ILE A 19 -0.38 7.57 61.91
CA ILE A 19 -0.72 8.65 62.85
C ILE A 19 -1.29 8.09 64.15
N PHE A 20 -2.17 7.09 64.06
CA PHE A 20 -2.75 6.42 65.23
C PHE A 20 -1.68 5.73 66.09
N PHE A 21 -0.76 4.97 65.49
CA PHE A 21 0.33 4.34 66.23
C PHE A 21 1.24 5.36 66.90
N ILE A 22 1.60 6.45 66.22
CA ILE A 22 2.43 7.52 66.79
C ILE A 22 1.72 8.17 68.00
N ALA A 23 0.40 8.41 67.91
CA ALA A 23 -0.37 8.96 69.02
C ALA A 23 -0.42 8.01 70.22
N LEU A 24 -0.60 6.71 69.99
CA LEU A 24 -0.65 5.69 71.03
C LEU A 24 0.70 5.54 71.75
N PHE A 25 1.81 5.51 71.01
CA PHE A 25 3.15 5.47 71.59
C PHE A 25 3.47 6.75 72.38
N SER A 26 3.11 7.92 71.84
CA SER A 26 3.32 9.22 72.52
C SER A 26 2.53 9.31 73.81
N PHE A 27 1.29 8.82 73.82
CA PHE A 27 0.44 8.75 75.01
C PHE A 27 1.03 7.83 76.09
N SER A 28 1.45 6.62 75.70
CA SER A 28 2.08 5.66 76.62
C SER A 28 3.36 6.23 77.25
N PHE A 29 4.18 6.91 76.44
CA PHE A 29 5.39 7.59 76.91
C PHE A 29 5.08 8.75 77.88
N TYR A 30 4.06 9.55 77.58
CA TYR A 30 3.64 10.67 78.42
C TYR A 30 3.19 10.20 79.81
N LEU A 31 2.29 9.21 79.90
CA LEU A 31 1.84 8.68 81.19
C LEU A 31 3.00 8.20 82.06
N LYS A 32 3.93 7.44 81.47
CA LYS A 32 5.11 6.94 82.19
C LYS A 32 6.00 8.07 82.72
N THR A 33 6.14 9.15 81.97
CA THR A 33 6.97 10.30 82.36
C THR A 33 6.31 11.12 83.47
N VAL A 34 4.99 11.32 83.37
CA VAL A 34 4.19 12.04 84.37
C VAL A 34 4.19 11.31 85.72
N ASP A 35 4.03 9.98 85.72
CA ASP A 35 4.12 9.18 86.94
C ASP A 35 5.50 9.25 87.60
N ALA A 36 6.58 9.17 86.81
CA ALA A 36 7.94 9.28 87.32
C ALA A 36 8.20 10.67 87.95
N SER A 37 7.76 11.74 87.28
CA SER A 37 7.89 13.11 87.79
C SER A 37 7.10 13.32 89.08
N PHE A 38 5.89 12.77 89.17
CA PHE A 38 5.06 12.88 90.37
C PHE A 38 5.69 12.20 91.59
N GLU A 39 6.27 11.01 91.43
CA GLU A 39 6.96 10.34 92.55
C GLU A 39 8.17 11.13 93.04
N GLU A 40 8.93 11.75 92.13
CA GLU A 40 10.08 12.59 92.48
C GLU A 40 9.66 13.89 93.20
N GLU A 41 8.61 14.55 92.73
CA GLU A 41 8.02 15.71 93.38
C GLU A 41 7.45 15.37 94.76
N LEU A 42 6.73 14.25 94.88
CA LEU A 42 6.13 13.80 96.13
C LEU A 42 7.21 13.49 97.18
N LYS A 43 8.31 12.85 96.76
CA LYS A 43 9.48 12.58 97.61
C LYS A 43 10.15 13.86 98.08
N SER A 44 10.37 14.81 97.17
CA SER A 44 10.97 16.12 97.47
C SER A 44 10.09 16.94 98.43
N TYR A 45 8.78 16.93 98.20
CA TYR A 45 7.79 17.60 99.04
C TYR A 45 7.73 16.98 100.44
N LYS A 46 7.80 15.63 100.55
CA LYS A 46 7.87 14.92 101.84
C LYS A 46 9.08 15.34 102.66
N ILE A 47 10.26 15.44 102.03
CA ILE A 47 11.49 15.88 102.68
C ILE A 47 11.35 17.31 103.24
N LEU A 48 10.87 18.25 102.42
CA LEU A 48 10.70 19.65 102.82
C LEU A 48 9.64 19.82 103.94
N TYR A 49 8.55 19.05 103.86
CA TYR A 49 7.49 19.08 104.87
C TYR A 49 7.98 18.56 106.22
N MET A 50 8.72 17.44 106.25
CA MET A 50 9.29 16.88 107.47
C MET A 50 10.34 17.80 108.12
N GLN A 51 11.10 18.57 107.32
CA GLN A 51 12.05 19.56 107.84
C GLN A 51 11.36 20.72 108.58
N THR A 52 10.19 21.15 108.10
CA THR A 52 9.43 22.25 108.70
C THR A 52 8.49 21.80 109.81
N HIS A 53 8.10 20.52 109.83
CA HIS A 53 7.17 19.93 110.79
C HIS A 53 7.65 18.53 111.28
N PRO A 54 8.63 18.45 112.21
CA PRO A 54 9.34 17.20 112.54
C PRO A 54 8.49 16.07 113.13
N ASN A 55 7.36 16.42 113.77
CA ASN A 55 6.47 15.49 114.48
C ASN A 55 5.10 15.30 113.80
N ALA A 56 4.90 15.85 112.59
CA ALA A 56 3.62 15.76 111.87
C ALA A 56 3.52 14.45 111.05
N ASN A 57 2.33 13.83 111.05
CA ASN A 57 2.06 12.67 110.20
C ASN A 57 1.80 13.10 108.75
N PHE A 58 2.68 12.71 107.83
CA PHE A 58 2.57 13.04 106.40
C PHE A 58 1.64 12.11 105.60
N ASP A 59 1.31 10.93 106.13
CA ASP A 59 0.54 9.91 105.40
C ASP A 59 -0.83 10.40 104.87
N PRO A 60 -1.62 11.22 105.61
CA PRO A 60 -2.88 11.77 105.08
C PRO A 60 -2.67 12.72 103.89
N ILE A 61 -1.58 13.48 103.90
CA ILE A 61 -1.22 14.42 102.84
C ILE A 61 -0.73 13.65 101.61
N GLU A 62 0.10 12.62 101.82
CA GLU A 62 0.57 11.73 100.75
C GLU A 62 -0.61 11.03 100.06
N LYS A 63 -1.54 10.46 100.85
CA LYS A 63 -2.75 9.81 100.34
C LYS A 63 -3.62 10.76 99.53
N ASN A 64 -3.81 12.00 100.01
CA ASN A 64 -4.59 13.01 99.29
C ASN A 64 -3.91 13.44 97.97
N LYS A 65 -2.59 13.68 97.98
CA LYS A 65 -1.82 14.01 96.76
C LYS A 65 -1.84 12.88 95.75
N ARG A 66 -1.68 11.62 96.19
CA ARG A 66 -1.80 10.42 95.33
C ARG A 66 -3.22 10.27 94.75
N ALA A 67 -4.27 10.57 95.52
CA ALA A 67 -5.65 10.53 95.04
C ALA A 67 -5.93 11.59 93.96
N ILE A 68 -5.44 12.83 94.14
CA ILE A 68 -5.56 13.92 93.15
C ILE A 68 -4.80 13.55 91.86
N HIS A 69 -3.60 12.99 91.97
CA HIS A 69 -2.81 12.55 90.82
C HIS A 69 -3.51 11.42 90.04
N ALA A 70 -4.02 10.42 90.75
CA ALA A 70 -4.80 9.33 90.16
C ALA A 70 -6.04 9.84 89.43
N GLN A 71 -6.78 10.79 90.02
CA GLN A 71 -7.94 11.42 89.40
C GLN A 71 -7.58 12.25 88.14
N SER A 72 -6.43 12.95 88.16
CA SER A 72 -5.92 13.68 87.01
C SER A 72 -5.55 12.74 85.85
N ILE A 73 -4.93 11.59 86.17
CA ILE A 73 -4.62 10.55 85.18
C ILE A 73 -5.90 9.96 84.59
N GLU A 74 -6.87 9.60 85.43
CA GLU A 74 -8.15 9.04 84.97
C GLU A 74 -8.91 10.01 84.05
N THR A 75 -8.93 11.30 84.42
CA THR A 75 -9.54 12.35 83.60
C THR A 75 -8.83 12.49 82.25
N PHE A 76 -7.49 12.47 82.24
CA PHE A 76 -6.68 12.53 81.03
C PHE A 76 -6.84 11.28 80.16
N GLN A 77 -6.85 10.09 80.75
CA GLN A 77 -7.10 8.82 80.05
C GLN A 77 -8.47 8.83 79.37
N THR A 78 -9.50 9.26 80.10
CA THR A 78 -10.86 9.37 79.56
C THR A 78 -10.89 10.33 78.36
N PHE A 79 -10.29 11.52 78.49
CA PHE A 79 -10.16 12.48 77.40
C PHE A 79 -9.45 11.88 76.17
N MET A 80 -8.33 11.20 76.37
CA MET A 80 -7.55 10.59 75.30
C MET A 80 -8.31 9.44 74.60
N VAL A 81 -9.05 8.63 75.35
CA VAL A 81 -9.90 7.57 74.79
C VAL A 81 -11.03 8.18 73.95
N THR A 82 -11.68 9.25 74.44
CA THR A 82 -12.73 9.96 73.69
C THR A 82 -12.18 10.59 72.41
N LEU A 83 -11.02 11.26 72.48
CA LEU A 83 -10.37 11.84 71.31
C LEU A 83 -10.04 10.76 70.27
N THR A 84 -9.45 9.65 70.71
CA THR A 84 -9.07 8.53 69.85
C THR A 84 -10.29 7.90 69.18
N THR A 85 -11.37 7.65 69.92
CA THR A 85 -12.61 7.10 69.35
C THR A 85 -13.24 8.04 68.31
N VAL A 86 -13.27 9.35 68.57
CA VAL A 86 -13.76 10.35 67.59
C VAL A 86 -12.91 10.34 66.32
N THR A 87 -11.58 10.29 66.44
CA THR A 87 -10.70 10.22 65.24
C THR A 87 -10.90 8.94 64.44
N LEU A 88 -11.08 7.79 65.09
CA LEU A 88 -11.34 6.52 64.41
C LEU A 88 -12.68 6.53 63.68
N ILE A 89 -13.72 7.09 64.28
CA ILE A 89 -15.05 7.24 63.63
C ILE A 89 -14.92 8.13 62.39
N PHE A 90 -14.22 9.26 62.51
CA PHE A 90 -14.00 10.16 61.37
C PHE A 90 -13.22 9.46 60.24
N MET A 91 -12.14 8.73 60.56
CA MET A 91 -11.37 7.95 59.59
C MET A 91 -12.22 6.90 58.87
N PHE A 92 -13.08 6.21 59.61
CA PHE A 92 -13.97 5.20 59.04
C PHE A 92 -14.96 5.84 58.05
N LEU A 93 -15.62 6.94 58.45
CA LEU A 93 -16.53 7.69 57.58
C LEU A 93 -15.82 8.25 56.34
N PHE A 94 -14.62 8.79 56.51
CA PHE A 94 -13.80 9.31 55.41
C PHE A 94 -13.43 8.21 54.41
N THR A 95 -13.09 7.02 54.90
CA THR A 95 -12.75 5.87 54.05
C THR A 95 -13.94 5.43 53.20
N ILE A 96 -15.15 5.37 53.78
CA ILE A 96 -16.38 5.05 53.06
C ILE A 96 -16.66 6.09 51.96
N LEU A 97 -16.55 7.38 52.29
CA LEU A 97 -16.76 8.47 51.35
C LEU A 97 -15.80 8.38 50.15
N MET A 98 -14.50 8.21 50.43
CA MET A 98 -13.48 8.11 49.38
C MET A 98 -13.67 6.88 48.50
N MET A 99 -14.05 5.74 49.09
CA MET A 99 -14.33 4.52 48.33
C MET A 99 -15.51 4.72 47.36
N SER A 100 -16.57 5.43 47.78
CA SER A 100 -17.69 5.77 46.91
C SER A 100 -17.25 6.65 45.72
N ILE A 101 -16.51 7.72 45.98
CA ILE A 101 -16.01 8.65 44.96
C ILE A 101 -15.12 7.93 43.94
N ILE A 102 -14.19 7.10 44.42
CA ILE A 102 -13.26 6.36 43.56
C ILE A 102 -14.02 5.37 42.68
N ASN A 103 -14.99 4.64 43.23
CA ASN A 103 -15.82 3.71 42.46
C ASN A 103 -16.58 4.42 41.33
N ASP A 104 -17.15 5.60 41.59
CA ASP A 104 -17.85 6.38 40.57
C ASP A 104 -16.91 6.90 39.48
N ILE A 105 -15.72 7.37 39.86
CA ILE A 105 -14.68 7.80 38.91
C ILE A 105 -14.24 6.63 38.04
N VAL A 106 -13.92 5.48 38.63
CA VAL A 106 -13.50 4.28 37.91
C VAL A 106 -14.61 3.82 36.95
N LYS A 107 -15.88 3.78 37.39
CA LYS A 107 -17.01 3.45 36.51
C LYS A 107 -17.11 4.40 35.31
N LYS A 108 -16.96 5.71 35.52
CA LYS A 108 -16.97 6.70 34.44
C LYS A 108 -15.81 6.49 33.46
N TYR A 109 -14.59 6.24 33.96
CA TYR A 109 -13.42 5.97 33.13
C TYR A 109 -13.58 4.68 32.31
N VAL A 110 -14.04 3.60 32.93
CA VAL A 110 -14.29 2.32 32.24
C VAL A 110 -15.30 2.52 31.10
N LYS A 111 -16.41 3.22 31.36
CA LYS A 111 -17.41 3.53 30.34
C LYS A 111 -16.84 4.39 29.20
N GLN A 112 -16.00 5.37 29.52
CA GLN A 112 -15.36 6.22 28.51
C GLN A 112 -14.39 5.42 27.63
N VAL A 113 -13.62 4.50 28.22
CA VAL A 113 -12.70 3.62 27.48
C VAL A 113 -13.48 2.68 26.56
N GLN A 114 -14.53 2.03 27.07
CA GLN A 114 -15.39 1.15 26.28
C GLN A 114 -16.03 1.88 25.09
N ASN A 115 -16.57 3.09 25.30
CA ASN A 115 -17.15 3.89 24.22
C ASN A 115 -16.10 4.28 23.16
N LYS A 116 -14.86 4.59 23.57
CA LYS A 116 -13.77 4.89 22.63
C LYS A 116 -13.35 3.65 21.85
N GLU A 117 -13.28 2.51 22.51
CA GLU A 117 -12.94 1.23 21.90
C GLU A 117 -13.99 0.81 20.87
N GLU A 118 -15.28 0.93 21.20
CA GLU A 118 -16.38 0.64 20.27
C GLU A 118 -16.34 1.58 19.04
N LYS A 119 -16.10 2.88 19.25
CA LYS A 119 -15.91 3.84 18.15
C LYS A 119 -14.73 3.47 17.27
N LEU A 120 -13.60 3.07 17.86
CA LEU A 120 -12.42 2.63 17.12
C LEU A 120 -12.69 1.37 16.31
N GLN A 121 -13.36 0.37 16.90
CA GLN A 121 -13.73 -0.87 16.21
C GLN A 121 -14.68 -0.59 15.04
N ASN A 122 -15.69 0.27 15.23
CA ASN A 122 -16.61 0.65 14.16
C ASN A 122 -15.92 1.43 13.04
N LEU A 123 -15.02 2.36 13.39
CA LEU A 123 -14.23 3.08 12.40
C LEU A 123 -13.31 2.15 11.61
N ASN A 124 -12.65 1.21 12.27
CA ASN A 124 -11.78 0.24 11.62
C ASN A 124 -12.57 -0.69 10.68
N LYS A 125 -13.72 -1.21 11.12
CA LYS A 125 -14.62 -1.98 10.25
C LYS A 125 -15.07 -1.18 9.01
N ASN A 126 -15.45 0.08 9.20
CA ASN A 126 -15.85 0.94 8.08
C ASN A 126 -14.68 1.22 7.12
N LEU A 127 -13.47 1.45 7.66
CA LEU A 127 -12.27 1.66 6.87
C LEU A 127 -11.92 0.44 6.03
N VAL A 128 -11.93 -0.75 6.64
CA VAL A 128 -11.70 -2.03 5.93
C VAL A 128 -12.72 -2.19 4.79
N TYR A 129 -14.00 -1.92 5.05
CA TYR A 129 -15.04 -1.98 4.02
C TYR A 129 -14.77 -0.99 2.87
N LYS A 130 -14.44 0.27 3.18
CA LYS A 130 -14.14 1.29 2.17
C LYS A 130 -12.89 0.95 1.34
N VAL A 131 -11.85 0.43 1.98
CA VAL A 131 -10.64 -0.03 1.29
C VAL A 131 -10.97 -1.18 0.34
N GLN A 132 -11.75 -2.16 0.81
CA GLN A 132 -12.17 -3.27 -0.03
C GLN A 132 -13.02 -2.81 -1.23
N GLN A 133 -13.96 -1.89 -1.03
CA GLN A 133 -14.72 -1.29 -2.12
C GLN A 133 -13.82 -0.55 -3.11
N GLY A 134 -12.87 0.26 -2.63
CA GLY A 134 -11.92 0.97 -3.48
C GLY A 134 -11.06 0.03 -4.32
N ILE A 135 -10.60 -1.10 -3.74
CA ILE A 135 -9.86 -2.13 -4.48
C ILE A 135 -10.72 -2.78 -5.56
N GLU A 136 -11.98 -3.12 -5.25
CA GLU A 136 -12.89 -3.73 -6.23
C GLU A 136 -13.27 -2.78 -7.36
N GLU A 137 -13.53 -1.51 -7.05
CA GLU A 137 -13.76 -0.47 -8.06
C GLU A 137 -12.52 -0.25 -8.93
N GLY A 138 -11.33 -0.20 -8.33
CA GLY A 138 -10.06 -0.11 -9.05
C GLY A 138 -9.89 -1.28 -10.03
N LYS A 139 -10.10 -2.52 -9.57
CA LYS A 139 -10.05 -3.72 -10.44
C LYS A 139 -11.07 -3.67 -11.58
N LYS A 140 -12.29 -3.20 -11.33
CA LYS A 140 -13.32 -3.05 -12.37
C LYS A 140 -12.90 -2.00 -13.41
N LYS A 141 -12.36 -0.85 -12.97
CA LYS A 141 -11.84 0.19 -13.85
C LYS A 141 -10.66 -0.30 -14.67
N ASP A 142 -9.68 -0.97 -14.07
CA ASP A 142 -8.54 -1.59 -14.78
C ASP A 142 -9.02 -2.54 -15.88
N LYS A 143 -10.01 -3.40 -15.57
CA LYS A 143 -10.60 -4.32 -16.55
C LYS A 143 -11.33 -3.59 -17.68
N ALA A 144 -12.05 -2.52 -17.36
CA ALA A 144 -12.75 -1.69 -18.35
C ALA A 144 -11.76 -0.97 -19.27
N ILE A 145 -10.69 -0.39 -18.72
CA ILE A 145 -9.60 0.23 -19.47
C ILE A 145 -8.94 -0.79 -20.40
N LEU A 146 -8.67 -2.00 -19.92
CA LEU A 146 -8.10 -3.07 -20.73
C LEU A 146 -9.03 -3.49 -21.89
N MET A 147 -10.34 -3.58 -21.63
CA MET A 147 -11.33 -3.84 -22.67
C MET A 147 -11.41 -2.69 -23.70
N GLN A 148 -11.42 -1.44 -23.23
CA GLN A 148 -11.47 -0.27 -24.10
C GLN A 148 -10.20 -0.16 -24.96
N ALA A 149 -9.03 -0.40 -24.38
CA ALA A 149 -7.76 -0.46 -25.10
C ALA A 149 -7.76 -1.57 -26.14
N LYS A 150 -8.33 -2.74 -25.82
CA LYS A 150 -8.51 -3.83 -26.78
C LYS A 150 -9.39 -3.39 -27.95
N HIS A 151 -10.52 -2.74 -27.69
CA HIS A 151 -11.41 -2.23 -28.75
C HIS A 151 -10.71 -1.17 -29.61
N ALA A 152 -10.00 -0.22 -28.99
CA ALA A 152 -9.22 0.80 -29.68
C ALA A 152 -8.18 0.21 -30.64
N ARG A 153 -7.40 -0.78 -30.18
CA ARG A 153 -6.42 -1.48 -31.02
C ARG A 153 -7.06 -2.28 -32.15
N MET A 154 -8.23 -2.86 -31.90
CA MET A 154 -8.97 -3.53 -32.96
C MET A 154 -9.37 -2.55 -34.07
N GLY A 155 -9.62 -1.28 -33.74
CA GLY A 155 -9.85 -0.21 -34.71
C GLY A 155 -8.63 0.09 -35.59
N SER A 156 -7.44 0.29 -35.00
CA SER A 156 -6.21 0.52 -35.79
C SER A 156 -5.82 -0.70 -36.62
N MET A 157 -6.03 -1.90 -36.09
CA MET A 157 -5.84 -3.16 -36.78
C MET A 157 -6.75 -3.28 -38.02
N ILE A 158 -8.02 -2.91 -37.93
CA ILE A 158 -8.93 -2.88 -39.10
C ILE A 158 -8.38 -1.97 -40.20
N SER A 159 -7.77 -0.83 -39.82
CA SER A 159 -7.11 0.06 -40.78
C SER A 159 -5.89 -0.59 -41.45
N ILE A 160 -5.03 -1.28 -40.68
CA ILE A 160 -3.87 -2.01 -41.23
C ILE A 160 -4.34 -3.16 -42.15
N ILE A 161 -5.35 -3.93 -41.75
CA ILE A 161 -5.95 -4.99 -42.56
C ILE A 161 -6.49 -4.42 -43.87
N ALA A 162 -7.22 -3.31 -43.81
CA ALA A 162 -7.79 -2.69 -45.01
C ALA A 162 -6.70 -2.25 -45.99
N HIS A 163 -5.57 -1.71 -45.50
CA HIS A 163 -4.41 -1.39 -46.34
C HIS A 163 -3.78 -2.67 -46.92
N GLN A 164 -3.49 -3.66 -46.08
CA GLN A 164 -2.87 -4.92 -46.51
C GLN A 164 -3.75 -5.74 -47.46
N TRP A 165 -5.06 -5.60 -47.42
CA TRP A 165 -5.97 -6.24 -48.39
C TRP A 165 -6.08 -5.49 -49.71
N ARG A 166 -5.87 -4.17 -49.71
CA ARG A 166 -5.92 -3.38 -50.95
C ARG A 166 -4.83 -3.85 -51.92
N GLN A 167 -3.65 -4.17 -51.41
CA GLN A 167 -2.51 -4.63 -52.18
C GLN A 167 -2.77 -5.93 -52.99
N PRO A 168 -3.21 -7.06 -52.38
CA PRO A 168 -3.56 -8.27 -53.10
C PRO A 168 -4.76 -8.09 -54.04
N LEU A 169 -5.72 -7.22 -53.68
CA LEU A 169 -6.82 -6.87 -54.59
C LEU A 169 -6.31 -6.13 -55.84
N THR A 170 -5.34 -5.22 -55.69
CA THR A 170 -4.71 -4.53 -56.82
C THR A 170 -3.95 -5.51 -57.72
N GLU A 171 -3.22 -6.45 -57.12
CA GLU A 171 -2.49 -7.48 -57.87
C GLU A 171 -3.46 -8.42 -58.62
N LEU A 172 -4.53 -8.86 -57.96
CA LEU A 172 -5.60 -9.67 -58.56
C LEU A 172 -6.29 -8.90 -59.70
N SER A 173 -6.55 -7.60 -59.53
CA SER A 173 -7.07 -6.74 -60.60
C SER A 173 -6.10 -6.69 -61.79
N GLY A 174 -4.78 -6.62 -61.53
CA GLY A 174 -3.75 -6.65 -62.55
C GLY A 174 -3.72 -7.96 -63.33
N ILE A 175 -3.80 -9.10 -62.63
CA ILE A 175 -3.88 -10.44 -63.24
C ILE A 175 -5.10 -10.54 -64.16
N LEU A 176 -6.26 -10.09 -63.70
CA LEU A 176 -7.48 -10.10 -64.50
C LEU A 176 -7.39 -9.17 -65.72
N MET A 177 -6.79 -7.99 -65.57
CA MET A 177 -6.58 -7.04 -66.66
C MET A 177 -5.60 -7.58 -67.72
N GLU A 178 -4.54 -8.28 -67.29
CA GLU A 178 -3.62 -8.98 -68.19
C GLU A 178 -4.35 -10.08 -68.98
N LEU A 179 -5.16 -10.90 -68.30
CA LEU A 179 -5.95 -11.96 -68.93
C LEU A 179 -7.00 -11.42 -69.90
N GLU A 180 -7.70 -10.34 -69.53
CA GLU A 180 -8.67 -9.66 -70.40
C GLU A 180 -7.96 -9.12 -71.66
N THR A 181 -6.82 -8.47 -71.48
CA THR A 181 -6.02 -7.91 -72.58
C THR A 181 -5.57 -9.02 -73.54
N ALA A 182 -5.01 -10.12 -73.01
CA ALA A 182 -4.61 -11.27 -73.82
C ALA A 182 -5.80 -11.86 -74.59
N THR A 183 -6.98 -11.89 -73.99
CA THR A 183 -8.21 -12.37 -74.63
C THR A 183 -8.65 -11.45 -75.77
N ARG A 184 -8.70 -10.12 -75.54
CA ARG A 184 -9.09 -9.13 -76.57
C ARG A 184 -8.18 -9.17 -77.79
N PHE A 185 -6.89 -9.43 -77.61
CA PHE A 185 -5.92 -9.53 -78.71
C PHE A 185 -5.80 -10.94 -79.30
N ASN A 186 -6.66 -11.90 -78.93
CA ASN A 186 -6.59 -13.31 -79.34
C ASN A 186 -5.22 -13.97 -79.07
N LYS A 187 -4.53 -13.54 -78.00
CA LYS A 187 -3.24 -14.08 -77.54
C LYS A 187 -3.38 -14.98 -76.30
N VAL A 188 -4.60 -15.17 -75.80
CA VAL A 188 -4.85 -16.06 -74.66
C VAL A 188 -4.71 -17.52 -75.09
N ASN A 189 -4.06 -18.32 -74.26
CA ASN A 189 -3.96 -19.77 -74.42
C ASN A 189 -4.31 -20.45 -73.09
N LYS A 190 -4.38 -21.78 -73.10
CA LYS A 190 -4.72 -22.57 -71.90
C LYS A 190 -3.75 -22.31 -70.75
N GLU A 191 -2.47 -22.11 -71.04
CA GLU A 191 -1.43 -21.86 -70.04
C GLU A 191 -1.62 -20.49 -69.35
N HIS A 192 -1.92 -19.44 -70.11
CA HIS A 192 -2.25 -18.11 -69.58
C HIS A 192 -3.45 -18.16 -68.62
N ILE A 193 -4.49 -18.92 -68.98
CA ILE A 193 -5.68 -19.08 -68.12
C ILE A 193 -5.31 -19.80 -66.83
N LEU A 194 -4.61 -20.94 -66.91
CA LEU A 194 -4.22 -21.71 -65.73
C LEU A 194 -3.29 -20.94 -64.80
N ASN A 195 -2.29 -20.22 -65.35
CA ASN A 195 -1.39 -19.37 -64.56
C ASN A 195 -2.13 -18.21 -63.89
N SER A 196 -3.11 -17.59 -64.57
CA SER A 196 -3.90 -16.51 -63.99
C SER A 196 -4.78 -17.00 -62.84
N VAL A 197 -5.37 -18.20 -62.99
CA VAL A 197 -6.14 -18.87 -61.92
C VAL A 197 -5.23 -19.19 -60.74
N GLU A 198 -4.07 -19.80 -60.97
CA GLU A 198 -3.13 -20.16 -59.89
C GLU A 198 -2.65 -18.93 -59.11
N LYS A 199 -2.25 -17.86 -59.80
CA LYS A 199 -1.85 -16.60 -59.14
C LYS A 199 -3.01 -15.98 -58.35
N SER A 200 -4.23 -16.04 -58.87
CA SER A 200 -5.42 -15.54 -58.17
C SER A 200 -5.71 -16.37 -56.91
N ASP A 201 -5.61 -17.69 -56.98
CA ASP A 201 -5.80 -18.60 -55.84
C ASP A 201 -4.72 -18.37 -54.75
N GLN A 202 -3.46 -18.18 -55.15
CA GLN A 202 -2.38 -17.82 -54.23
C GLN A 202 -2.68 -16.50 -53.52
N MET A 203 -3.22 -15.52 -54.23
CA MET A 203 -3.56 -14.22 -53.67
C MET A 203 -4.75 -14.29 -52.69
N ILE A 204 -5.77 -15.07 -53.03
CA ILE A 204 -6.93 -15.33 -52.16
C ILE A 204 -6.50 -16.09 -50.90
N ALA A 205 -5.61 -17.09 -51.04
CA ALA A 205 -5.05 -17.82 -49.91
C ALA A 205 -4.22 -16.91 -49.01
N PHE A 206 -3.38 -16.05 -49.59
CA PHE A 206 -2.62 -15.03 -48.86
C PHE A 206 -3.54 -14.10 -48.06
N MET A 207 -4.60 -13.58 -48.70
CA MET A 207 -5.60 -12.75 -48.01
C MET A 207 -6.25 -13.50 -46.85
N SER A 208 -6.67 -14.75 -47.06
CA SER A 208 -7.32 -15.57 -46.03
C SER A 208 -6.41 -15.83 -44.84
N ASN A 209 -5.16 -16.23 -45.10
CA ASN A 209 -4.16 -16.46 -44.04
C ASN A 209 -3.88 -15.18 -43.25
N THR A 210 -3.77 -14.03 -43.94
CA THR A 210 -3.59 -12.72 -43.30
C THR A 210 -4.71 -12.43 -42.30
N ILE A 211 -5.97 -12.69 -42.67
CA ILE A 211 -7.13 -12.51 -41.77
C ILE A 211 -7.01 -13.36 -40.52
N ASP A 212 -6.66 -14.64 -40.71
CA ASP A 212 -6.53 -15.58 -39.61
C ASP A 212 -5.37 -15.20 -38.69
N ASP A 213 -4.23 -14.77 -39.24
CA ASP A 213 -3.08 -14.27 -38.48
C ASP A 213 -3.50 -13.09 -37.60
N PHE A 214 -4.18 -12.10 -38.17
CA PHE A 214 -4.73 -10.97 -37.44
C PHE A 214 -5.71 -11.38 -36.34
N ARG A 215 -6.68 -12.24 -36.66
CA ARG A 215 -7.68 -12.73 -35.70
C ARG A 215 -7.02 -13.49 -34.55
N ASN A 216 -6.01 -14.30 -34.84
CA ASN A 216 -5.27 -15.08 -33.86
C ASN A 216 -4.32 -14.21 -33.03
N PHE A 217 -3.75 -13.14 -33.58
CA PHE A 217 -2.81 -12.24 -32.92
C PHE A 217 -3.40 -11.57 -31.67
N TYR A 218 -4.69 -11.20 -31.69
CA TYR A 218 -5.39 -10.56 -30.56
C TYR A 218 -6.20 -11.53 -29.69
N LYS A 219 -6.07 -12.84 -29.94
CA LYS A 219 -6.65 -13.86 -29.07
C LYS A 219 -5.83 -13.91 -27.77
N PRO A 220 -6.44 -13.68 -26.59
CA PRO A 220 -5.70 -13.69 -25.34
C PRO A 220 -5.08 -15.06 -25.09
N ASP A 221 -3.80 -15.06 -24.72
CA ASP A 221 -3.11 -16.27 -24.33
C ASP A 221 -3.65 -16.76 -22.99
N LYS A 222 -3.98 -18.06 -22.94
CA LYS A 222 -4.53 -18.67 -21.71
C LYS A 222 -3.44 -19.20 -20.78
N LYS A 223 -2.22 -19.43 -21.29
CA LYS A 223 -1.11 -20.06 -20.56
C LYS A 223 0.20 -19.40 -20.95
N LYS A 224 1.09 -19.27 -19.96
CA LYS A 224 2.48 -18.88 -20.18
C LYS A 224 3.25 -20.06 -20.74
N GLU A 225 4.16 -19.79 -21.65
CA GLU A 225 5.08 -20.77 -22.22
C GLU A 225 6.47 -20.15 -22.42
N TYR A 226 7.48 -21.01 -22.53
CA TYR A 226 8.79 -20.58 -23.02
C TYR A 226 8.67 -20.34 -24.51
N PHE A 227 9.02 -19.15 -24.96
CA PHE A 227 8.95 -18.78 -26.36
C PHE A 227 10.18 -17.99 -26.80
N ASN A 228 10.48 -18.12 -28.08
CA ASN A 228 11.61 -17.46 -28.69
C ASN A 228 11.30 -16.00 -29.03
N LEU A 229 12.09 -15.05 -28.49
CA LEU A 229 11.86 -13.62 -28.70
C LEU A 229 11.94 -13.21 -30.17
N LYS A 230 12.92 -13.73 -30.92
CA LYS A 230 13.06 -13.45 -32.35
C LYS A 230 11.80 -13.83 -33.13
N GLN A 231 11.25 -15.02 -32.90
CA GLN A 231 10.02 -15.46 -33.56
C GLN A 231 8.82 -14.57 -33.22
N ALA A 232 8.71 -14.14 -31.96
CA ALA A 232 7.65 -13.23 -31.56
C ALA A 232 7.81 -11.83 -32.19
N CYS A 233 9.03 -11.33 -32.34
CA CYS A 233 9.31 -10.10 -33.08
C CYS A 233 8.99 -10.27 -34.58
N GLU A 234 9.40 -11.36 -35.22
CA GLU A 234 9.12 -11.66 -36.63
C GLU A 234 7.61 -11.70 -36.90
N SER A 235 6.83 -12.27 -35.98
CA SER A 235 5.37 -12.29 -36.06
C SER A 235 4.74 -10.90 -36.00
N ALA A 236 5.36 -9.95 -35.28
CA ALA A 236 4.89 -8.56 -35.24
C ALA A 236 5.31 -7.80 -36.51
N ILE A 237 6.54 -8.05 -36.98
CA ILE A 237 7.11 -7.43 -38.18
C ILE A 237 6.28 -7.79 -39.41
N SER A 238 5.94 -9.07 -39.60
CA SER A 238 5.15 -9.52 -40.77
C SER A 238 3.82 -8.77 -40.93
N LEU A 239 3.20 -8.34 -39.82
CA LEU A 239 1.93 -7.60 -39.83
C LEU A 239 2.08 -6.11 -40.19
N ILE A 240 3.27 -5.53 -40.12
CA ILE A 240 3.49 -4.09 -40.34
C ILE A 240 4.38 -3.80 -41.56
N THR A 241 5.20 -4.77 -42.02
CA THR A 241 6.17 -4.60 -43.11
C THR A 241 5.59 -3.92 -44.36
N ALA A 242 4.40 -4.35 -44.84
CA ALA A 242 3.78 -3.76 -46.02
C ALA A 242 3.56 -2.25 -45.87
N THR A 243 3.10 -1.81 -44.69
CA THR A 243 2.89 -0.38 -44.41
C THR A 243 4.19 0.39 -44.23
N LEU A 244 5.27 -0.25 -43.77
CA LEU A 244 6.59 0.39 -43.70
C LEU A 244 7.16 0.62 -45.10
N ILE A 245 7.03 -0.36 -45.99
CA ILE A 245 7.46 -0.26 -47.39
C ILE A 245 6.67 0.82 -48.13
N GLU A 246 5.34 0.88 -47.96
CA GLU A 246 4.48 1.91 -48.57
C GLU A 246 4.90 3.34 -48.17
N ASN A 247 5.46 3.50 -46.96
CA ASN A 247 5.90 4.80 -46.43
C ASN A 247 7.43 5.00 -46.52
N GLU A 248 8.15 4.14 -47.25
CA GLU A 248 9.61 4.23 -47.45
C GLU A 248 10.43 4.23 -46.13
N ILE A 249 9.95 3.52 -45.11
CA ILE A 249 10.60 3.41 -43.81
C ILE A 249 11.47 2.16 -43.76
N GLU A 250 12.77 2.34 -43.49
CA GLU A 250 13.73 1.24 -43.36
C GLU A 250 13.58 0.56 -41.99
N LEU A 251 13.36 -0.77 -41.96
CA LEU A 251 13.36 -1.55 -40.73
C LEU A 251 14.66 -2.38 -40.63
N LYS A 252 15.51 -2.05 -39.66
CA LYS A 252 16.75 -2.78 -39.36
C LYS A 252 16.51 -3.73 -38.19
N VAL A 253 16.86 -5.00 -38.37
CA VAL A 253 16.71 -6.03 -37.33
C VAL A 253 18.06 -6.61 -36.98
N GLU A 254 18.52 -6.36 -35.76
CA GLU A 254 19.81 -6.85 -35.26
C GLU A 254 19.58 -7.87 -34.13
N VAL A 255 20.11 -9.08 -34.30
CA VAL A 255 20.00 -10.13 -33.29
C VAL A 255 21.41 -10.56 -32.89
N HIS A 256 21.87 -10.07 -31.74
CA HIS A 256 23.19 -10.44 -31.21
C HIS A 256 23.14 -11.74 -30.42
N GLN A 257 22.14 -11.88 -29.55
CA GLN A 257 21.92 -13.09 -28.77
C GLN A 257 20.43 -13.24 -28.48
N ASN A 258 19.93 -14.45 -28.63
CA ASN A 258 18.51 -14.78 -28.51
C ASN A 258 18.33 -15.88 -27.46
N ARG A 259 17.38 -15.69 -26.55
CA ARG A 259 17.04 -16.67 -25.51
C ARG A 259 15.52 -16.77 -25.45
N ASP A 260 15.04 -17.97 -25.12
CA ASP A 260 13.64 -18.16 -24.80
C ASP A 260 13.30 -17.44 -23.49
N VAL A 261 12.10 -16.88 -23.43
CA VAL A 261 11.59 -16.20 -22.22
C VAL A 261 10.26 -16.81 -21.83
N PHE A 262 9.93 -16.75 -20.54
CA PHE A 262 8.69 -17.31 -20.02
C PHE A 262 7.57 -16.26 -20.02
N GLY A 263 6.58 -16.41 -20.89
CA GLY A 263 5.50 -15.43 -21.00
C GLY A 263 4.45 -15.80 -22.03
N TYR A 264 3.88 -14.77 -22.67
CA TYR A 264 2.77 -14.87 -23.60
C TYR A 264 3.23 -14.39 -24.99
N PRO A 265 3.63 -15.29 -25.91
CA PRO A 265 4.24 -14.88 -27.17
C PRO A 265 3.39 -13.91 -27.97
N ARG A 266 2.05 -14.10 -28.01
CA ARG A 266 1.16 -13.19 -28.74
C ARG A 266 1.05 -11.83 -28.08
N GLU A 267 0.97 -11.77 -26.76
CA GLU A 267 0.97 -10.48 -26.05
C GLU A 267 2.31 -9.76 -26.25
N PHE A 268 3.43 -10.49 -26.28
CA PHE A 268 4.73 -9.90 -26.57
C PHE A 268 4.79 -9.34 -28.00
N SER A 269 4.35 -10.10 -29.00
CA SER A 269 4.26 -9.60 -30.37
C SER A 269 3.37 -8.35 -30.47
N GLN A 270 2.27 -8.27 -29.70
CA GLN A 270 1.44 -7.05 -29.64
C GLN A 270 2.22 -5.85 -29.10
N VAL A 271 3.09 -6.05 -28.10
CA VAL A 271 3.97 -4.98 -27.58
C VAL A 271 4.87 -4.48 -28.70
N ILE A 272 5.55 -5.39 -29.41
CA ILE A 272 6.48 -5.04 -30.49
C ILE A 272 5.75 -4.32 -31.63
N LEU A 273 4.60 -4.83 -32.07
CA LEU A 273 3.78 -4.18 -33.10
C LEU A 273 3.37 -2.75 -32.69
N ASN A 274 2.98 -2.57 -31.43
CA ASN A 274 2.59 -1.26 -30.91
C ASN A 274 3.78 -0.27 -30.89
N LEU A 275 4.98 -0.72 -30.52
CA LEU A 275 6.18 0.11 -30.54
C LEU A 275 6.58 0.50 -31.96
N ILE A 276 6.61 -0.46 -32.90
CA ILE A 276 6.93 -0.18 -34.31
C ILE A 276 5.87 0.73 -34.94
N SER A 277 4.59 0.53 -34.64
CA SER A 277 3.52 1.40 -35.15
C SER A 277 3.65 2.82 -34.60
N ASN A 278 4.00 2.99 -33.33
CA ASN A 278 4.22 4.32 -32.76
C ASN A 278 5.39 5.04 -33.42
N ALA A 279 6.50 4.35 -33.66
CA ALA A 279 7.65 4.87 -34.38
C ALA A 279 7.28 5.27 -35.83
N LYS A 280 6.61 4.38 -36.57
CA LYS A 280 6.10 4.66 -37.92
C LYS A 280 5.26 5.94 -37.97
N ASP A 281 4.29 6.06 -37.07
CA ASP A 281 3.35 7.18 -37.07
C ASP A 281 4.08 8.52 -36.87
N ILE A 282 5.04 8.58 -35.94
CA ILE A 282 5.78 9.83 -35.68
C ILE A 282 6.77 10.17 -36.81
N LEU A 283 7.35 9.15 -37.45
CA LEU A 283 8.22 9.32 -38.62
C LEU A 283 7.46 9.97 -39.78
N ILE A 284 6.23 9.51 -40.05
CA ILE A 284 5.33 10.07 -41.06
C ILE A 284 4.88 11.47 -40.68
N GLU A 285 4.46 11.67 -39.43
CA GLU A 285 3.97 12.97 -38.93
C GLU A 285 5.03 14.07 -39.06
N LYS A 286 6.29 13.75 -38.73
CA LYS A 286 7.41 14.68 -38.81
C LYS A 286 8.06 14.78 -40.19
N GLN A 287 7.64 13.95 -41.15
CA GLN A 287 8.27 13.85 -42.48
C GLN A 287 9.79 13.64 -42.36
N THR A 288 10.18 12.68 -41.52
CA THR A 288 11.58 12.45 -41.14
C THR A 288 12.41 12.06 -42.37
N PRO A 289 13.57 12.69 -42.63
CA PRO A 289 14.42 12.32 -43.76
C PRO A 289 15.09 10.97 -43.50
N HIS A 290 15.09 10.09 -44.51
CA HIS A 290 15.62 8.72 -44.40
C HIS A 290 15.08 7.99 -43.14
N PRO A 291 13.75 7.83 -43.04
CA PRO A 291 13.13 7.34 -41.82
C PRO A 291 13.52 5.88 -41.59
N PHE A 292 13.98 5.57 -40.37
CA PHE A 292 14.32 4.20 -40.00
C PHE A 292 13.80 3.81 -38.62
N ILE A 293 13.57 2.52 -38.46
CA ILE A 293 13.28 1.86 -37.19
C ILE A 293 14.31 0.76 -37.00
N GLU A 294 14.96 0.72 -35.85
CA GLU A 294 15.90 -0.33 -35.48
C GLU A 294 15.32 -1.17 -34.34
N LEU A 295 15.23 -2.48 -34.57
CA LEU A 295 14.88 -3.46 -33.55
C LEU A 295 16.11 -4.30 -33.25
N SER A 296 16.59 -4.25 -32.00
CA SER A 296 17.71 -5.07 -31.55
C SER A 296 17.33 -6.03 -30.44
N ILE A 297 17.87 -7.25 -30.51
CA ILE A 297 17.73 -8.30 -29.49
C ILE A 297 19.12 -8.68 -28.97
N SER A 298 19.32 -8.53 -27.67
CA SER A 298 20.57 -8.87 -26.99
C SER A 298 20.28 -9.51 -25.64
N THR A 299 21.32 -9.99 -24.96
CA THR A 299 21.20 -10.51 -23.59
C THR A 299 22.30 -9.92 -22.70
N LYS A 300 22.00 -9.80 -21.40
CA LYS A 300 22.95 -9.41 -20.37
C LYS A 300 22.70 -10.25 -19.12
N GLY A 301 23.60 -11.21 -18.85
CA GLY A 301 23.44 -12.15 -17.74
C GLY A 301 22.22 -13.04 -17.94
N LEU A 302 21.25 -12.96 -17.02
CA LEU A 302 19.98 -13.69 -17.12
C LEU A 302 18.92 -12.95 -17.95
N ASN A 303 19.14 -11.68 -18.29
CA ASN A 303 18.12 -10.86 -18.91
C ASN A 303 18.26 -10.84 -20.43
N SER A 304 17.14 -10.99 -21.14
CA SER A 304 16.98 -10.61 -22.54
C SER A 304 16.59 -9.14 -22.63
N ILE A 305 17.23 -8.40 -23.52
CA ILE A 305 17.04 -6.97 -23.74
C ILE A 305 16.61 -6.76 -25.18
N ILE A 306 15.46 -6.11 -25.36
CA ILE A 306 14.93 -5.74 -26.67
C ILE A 306 14.85 -4.21 -26.73
N CYS A 307 15.41 -3.62 -27.77
CA CYS A 307 15.28 -2.19 -28.02
C CYS A 307 14.55 -1.96 -29.34
N VAL A 308 13.61 -1.01 -29.34
CA VAL A 308 12.99 -0.46 -30.55
C VAL A 308 13.33 1.03 -30.58
N LYS A 309 14.11 1.43 -31.57
CA LYS A 309 14.61 2.80 -31.78
C LYS A 309 14.03 3.38 -33.07
N ASP A 310 13.73 4.67 -33.05
CA ASP A 310 13.44 5.47 -34.24
C ASP A 310 14.43 6.65 -34.38
N ASN A 311 14.39 7.34 -35.52
CA ASN A 311 15.12 8.59 -35.76
C ASN A 311 14.20 9.82 -35.87
N ALA A 312 13.06 9.81 -35.16
CA ALA A 312 12.04 10.86 -35.25
C ALA A 312 12.27 12.02 -34.26
N GLY A 313 13.48 12.25 -33.77
CA GLY A 313 13.80 13.38 -32.88
C GLY A 313 13.27 13.28 -31.44
N GLY A 314 12.88 12.08 -31.01
CA GLY A 314 12.65 11.73 -29.60
C GLY A 314 11.38 12.29 -28.98
N ILE A 315 11.21 12.01 -27.69
CA ILE A 315 10.08 12.44 -26.85
C ILE A 315 10.49 13.67 -26.02
N GLN A 316 9.65 14.68 -25.89
CA GLN A 316 9.96 15.83 -25.04
C GLN A 316 10.20 15.40 -23.58
N PRO A 317 11.18 15.97 -22.86
CA PRO A 317 11.55 15.51 -21.51
C PRO A 317 10.39 15.46 -20.52
N GLU A 318 9.46 16.43 -20.61
CA GLU A 318 8.26 16.54 -19.78
C GLU A 318 7.28 15.37 -19.98
N PHE A 319 7.36 14.68 -21.12
CA PHE A 319 6.47 13.59 -21.48
C PHE A 319 7.06 12.21 -21.20
N LEU A 320 8.37 12.07 -20.95
CA LEU A 320 9.02 10.76 -20.76
C LEU A 320 8.40 9.94 -19.62
N GLU A 321 7.96 10.59 -18.55
CA GLU A 321 7.26 9.93 -17.44
C GLU A 321 5.78 9.69 -17.73
N LEU A 322 5.17 10.53 -18.57
CA LEU A 322 3.74 10.52 -18.89
C LEU A 322 3.38 9.61 -20.07
N VAL A 323 4.33 9.22 -20.94
CA VAL A 323 4.02 8.43 -22.15
C VAL A 323 3.42 7.06 -21.86
N PHE A 324 3.58 6.57 -20.63
CA PHE A 324 2.97 5.33 -20.17
C PHE A 324 1.64 5.51 -19.44
N ASP A 325 1.19 6.75 -19.23
CA ASP A 325 -0.09 7.01 -18.58
C ASP A 325 -1.26 6.69 -19.53
N PRO A 326 -2.38 6.16 -18.98
CA PRO A 326 -3.54 5.85 -19.80
C PRO A 326 -4.13 7.13 -20.41
N TYR A 327 -4.48 7.07 -21.70
CA TYR A 327 -5.05 8.18 -22.49
C TYR A 327 -4.08 9.32 -22.80
N PHE A 328 -2.82 9.24 -22.37
CA PHE A 328 -1.82 10.20 -22.77
C PHE A 328 -1.48 10.01 -24.26
N SER A 329 -1.61 11.06 -25.05
CA SER A 329 -1.28 11.08 -26.47
C SER A 329 -0.94 12.50 -26.89
N THR A 330 0.14 12.67 -27.65
CA THR A 330 0.48 13.93 -28.32
C THR A 330 -0.17 14.04 -29.70
N LYS A 331 -0.77 12.96 -30.21
CA LYS A 331 -1.50 12.90 -31.49
C LYS A 331 -2.91 13.48 -31.32
N ASP A 332 -3.45 14.08 -32.38
CA ASP A 332 -4.87 14.45 -32.47
C ASP A 332 -5.79 13.30 -32.01
N THR A 333 -6.86 13.63 -31.29
CA THR A 333 -7.81 12.66 -30.70
C THR A 333 -8.45 11.71 -31.72
N SER A 334 -8.38 12.02 -33.01
CA SER A 334 -8.84 11.17 -34.12
C SER A 334 -7.82 10.10 -34.57
N LYS A 335 -6.53 10.22 -34.20
CA LYS A 335 -5.43 9.36 -34.67
C LYS A 335 -4.81 8.46 -33.61
N GLY A 336 -5.08 8.68 -32.32
CA GLY A 336 -4.51 7.89 -31.24
C GLY A 336 -5.38 7.84 -30.00
N THR A 337 -5.52 6.66 -29.40
CA THR A 337 -6.32 6.48 -28.17
C THR A 337 -5.53 6.72 -26.87
N GLY A 338 -4.21 6.89 -26.97
CA GLY A 338 -3.31 7.05 -25.82
C GLY A 338 -3.22 5.81 -24.90
N LEU A 339 -3.69 4.64 -25.35
CA LEU A 339 -3.70 3.42 -24.54
C LEU A 339 -2.61 2.42 -24.94
N GLY A 340 -1.96 2.60 -26.10
CA GLY A 340 -0.99 1.64 -26.65
C GLY A 340 0.18 1.38 -25.69
N LEU A 341 0.94 2.42 -25.37
CA LEU A 341 2.13 2.33 -24.49
C LEU A 341 1.78 1.90 -23.07
N TYR A 342 0.68 2.40 -22.51
CA TYR A 342 0.16 1.95 -21.21
C TYR A 342 -0.05 0.43 -21.17
N ILE A 343 -0.69 -0.15 -22.19
CA ILE A 343 -0.90 -1.60 -22.22
C ILE A 343 0.38 -2.35 -22.53
N SER A 344 1.27 -1.81 -23.38
CA SER A 344 2.60 -2.40 -23.58
C SER A 344 3.32 -2.57 -22.24
N LYS A 345 3.26 -1.54 -21.38
CA LYS A 345 3.83 -1.56 -20.03
C LYS A 345 3.12 -2.59 -19.15
N LEU A 346 1.79 -2.65 -19.18
CA LEU A 346 1.01 -3.64 -18.44
C LEU A 346 1.38 -5.09 -18.81
N ILE A 347 1.52 -5.39 -20.11
CA ILE A 347 1.89 -6.73 -20.61
C ILE A 347 3.29 -7.09 -20.11
N ILE A 348 4.27 -6.21 -20.31
CA ILE A 348 5.66 -6.50 -19.93
C ILE A 348 5.80 -6.60 -18.41
N GLU A 349 5.31 -5.61 -17.66
CA GLU A 349 5.54 -5.52 -16.21
C GLU A 349 4.60 -6.41 -15.40
N ARG A 350 3.28 -6.34 -15.63
CA ARG A 350 2.32 -7.13 -14.84
C ARG A 350 2.17 -8.56 -15.34
N ASN A 351 2.11 -8.80 -16.65
CA ASN A 351 1.87 -10.15 -17.16
C ASN A 351 3.15 -10.97 -17.24
N MET A 352 4.27 -10.38 -17.66
CA MET A 352 5.54 -11.10 -17.85
C MET A 352 6.58 -10.87 -16.74
N GLY A 353 6.39 -9.87 -15.87
CA GLY A 353 7.34 -9.58 -14.79
C GLY A 353 8.65 -8.92 -15.26
N GLY A 354 8.64 -8.31 -16.44
CA GLY A 354 9.76 -7.55 -16.99
C GLY A 354 9.69 -6.06 -16.67
N GLU A 355 10.43 -5.27 -17.45
CA GLU A 355 10.45 -3.81 -17.39
C GLU A 355 10.33 -3.22 -18.80
N LEU A 356 9.46 -2.23 -18.99
CA LEU A 356 9.41 -1.42 -20.21
C LEU A 356 9.75 0.03 -19.86
N SER A 357 10.85 0.52 -20.40
CA SER A 357 11.37 1.88 -20.20
C SER A 357 11.54 2.60 -21.53
N VAL A 358 11.66 3.92 -21.48
CA VAL A 358 11.91 4.77 -22.64
C VAL A 358 12.95 5.83 -22.29
N TYR A 359 13.81 6.14 -23.25
CA TYR A 359 14.76 7.24 -23.18
C TYR A 359 15.00 7.77 -24.59
N ASN A 360 15.52 8.98 -24.71
CA ASN A 360 15.97 9.49 -26.01
C ASN A 360 17.44 9.17 -26.22
N ASP A 361 17.79 8.84 -27.45
CA ASP A 361 19.18 8.92 -27.90
C ASP A 361 19.39 10.19 -28.73
N HIS A 362 20.45 10.21 -29.55
CA HIS A 362 20.83 11.35 -30.36
C HIS A 362 19.95 11.54 -31.62
N GLU A 363 19.23 10.50 -32.05
CA GLU A 363 18.42 10.52 -33.27
C GLU A 363 16.92 10.46 -32.97
N GLY A 364 16.50 9.73 -31.93
CA GLY A 364 15.09 9.56 -31.63
C GLY A 364 14.80 8.90 -30.29
N ALA A 365 13.62 8.28 -30.19
CA ALA A 365 13.19 7.59 -28.97
C ALA A 365 13.65 6.13 -28.99
N VAL A 366 14.05 5.62 -27.84
CA VAL A 366 14.42 4.21 -27.64
C VAL A 366 13.54 3.60 -26.56
N PHE A 367 12.69 2.68 -26.96
CA PHE A 367 11.91 1.83 -26.05
C PHE A 367 12.70 0.58 -25.73
N LYS A 368 12.93 0.33 -24.44
CA LYS A 368 13.74 -0.79 -23.96
C LYS A 368 12.90 -1.72 -23.09
N ILE A 369 12.84 -2.98 -23.51
CA ILE A 369 12.20 -4.08 -22.79
C ILE A 369 13.29 -4.95 -22.15
N VAL A 370 13.12 -5.27 -20.87
CA VAL A 370 13.97 -6.20 -20.13
C VAL A 370 13.11 -7.35 -19.61
N LEU A 371 13.47 -8.58 -19.96
CA LEU A 371 12.79 -9.80 -19.51
C LEU A 371 13.81 -10.78 -18.96
N ALA A 372 13.50 -11.46 -17.86
CA ALA A 372 14.31 -12.59 -17.40
C ALA A 372 14.09 -13.79 -18.35
N GLY A 373 15.19 -14.38 -18.82
CA GLY A 373 15.18 -15.54 -19.73
C GLY A 373 15.81 -16.78 -19.13
#